data_AF-S7VU78-F1
#
_entry.id   AF-S7VU78-F1
#
_cell.length_a   1.000
_cell.length_b   1.000
_cell.length_c   1.000
_cell.angle_alpha   90.00
_cell.angle_beta   90.00
_cell.angle_gamma   90.00
#
_symmetry.space_group_name_H-M   'P 1'
#
loop_
_entity.id
_entity.type
_entity.pdbx_description
1 polymer ?
#
loop_
_entity_poly.entity_id
_entity_poly.type
_entity_poly.pdbx_seq_one_letter_code
_entity_poly.pdbx_strand_id
1 'polypeptide(L)' 'MGNNIEKLPIKKRVILGVAIGLFYASLMAGYDYFTDEPFSLPKFLFNAFFFGLVMSYAFRYKITKNKG' A
#
# COMPACT_ATOMS: atom_id res chain seq x y z
N MET A 1 8.14 25.61 15.54
CA MET A 1 6.94 24.89 15.04
C MET A 1 7.11 23.40 15.35
N GLY A 2 6.44 22.90 16.39
CA GLY A 2 6.51 21.49 16.76
C GLY A 2 5.70 20.63 15.79
N ASN A 3 6.32 19.64 15.17
CA ASN A 3 5.60 18.63 14.40
C ASN A 3 4.82 17.74 15.38
N ASN A 4 3.49 17.80 15.35
CA ASN A 4 2.66 16.87 16.12
C ASN A 4 2.63 15.53 15.37
N ILE A 5 3.30 14.52 15.93
CA ILE A 5 3.33 13.16 15.37
C ILE A 5 2.05 12.44 15.81
N GLU A 6 1.00 12.50 14.98
CA GLU A 6 -0.23 11.77 15.21
C GLU A 6 -0.11 10.32 14.73
N LYS A 7 -0.30 9.37 15.63
CA LYS A 7 -0.36 7.94 15.27
C LYS A 7 -1.66 7.66 14.54
N LEU A 8 -1.59 7.27 13.27
CA LEU A 8 -2.78 6.81 12.55
C LEU A 8 -3.41 5.60 13.28
N PRO A 9 -4.75 5.55 13.40
CA PRO A 9 -5.43 4.39 13.94
C PRO A 9 -5.12 3.14 13.10
N ILE A 10 -4.91 2.00 13.77
CA ILE A 10 -4.53 0.73 13.13
C ILE A 10 -5.50 0.35 12.03
N LYS A 11 -6.82 0.52 12.24
CA LYS A 11 -7.86 0.29 11.21
C LYS A 11 -7.57 1.05 9.91
N LYS A 12 -7.23 2.34 9.98
CA LYS A 12 -6.94 3.14 8.78
C LYS A 12 -5.66 2.70 8.08
N ARG A 13 -4.65 2.27 8.83
CA ARG A 13 -3.39 1.75 8.24
C ARG A 13 -3.60 0.44 7.51
N VAL A 14 -4.40 -0.46 8.07
CA VAL A 14 -4.71 -1.74 7.42
C VAL A 14 -5.51 -1.50 6.16
N ILE A 15 -6.56 -0.66 6.21
CA ILE A 15 -7.35 -0.31 5.03
C ILE A 15 -6.48 0.33 3.94
N LEU A 16 -5.61 1.28 4.32
CA LEU A 16 -4.70 1.93 3.38
C LEU A 16 -3.71 0.94 2.76
N GLY A 17 -3.09 0.08 3.57
CA GLY A 17 -2.18 -0.95 3.09
C GLY A 17 -2.85 -1.93 2.13
N VAL A 18 -4.05 -2.43 2.49
CA VAL A 18 -4.85 -3.32 1.63
C VAL A 18 -5.24 -2.63 0.32
N ALA A 19 -5.71 -1.38 0.37
CA ALA A 19 -6.09 -0.63 -0.83
C ALA A 19 -4.90 -0.42 -1.76
N ILE A 20 -3.73 -0.02 -1.24
CA ILE A 20 -2.51 0.17 -2.04
C ILE A 20 -2.00 -1.17 -2.59
N GLY A 21 -1.99 -2.23 -1.78
CA GLY A 21 -1.58 -3.56 -2.21
C GLY A 21 -2.45 -4.11 -3.34
N LEU A 22 -3.77 -4.00 -3.22
CA LEU A 22 -4.72 -4.38 -4.27
C LEU A 22 -4.55 -3.53 -5.53
N PHE A 23 -4.38 -2.22 -5.38
CA PHE A 23 -4.15 -1.33 -6.52
C PHE A 23 -2.87 -1.69 -7.28
N TYR A 24 -1.76 -1.89 -6.57
CA TYR A 24 -0.48 -2.29 -7.15
C TYR A 24 -0.59 -3.65 -7.85
N ALA A 25 -1.18 -4.65 -7.20
CA ALA A 25 -1.32 -5.97 -7.76
C ALA A 25 -2.22 -5.96 -9.02
N SER A 26 -3.32 -5.19 -9.02
CA SER A 26 -4.17 -5.00 -10.20
C SER A 26 -3.43 -4.34 -11.36
N LEU A 27 -2.58 -3.33 -11.07
CA LEU A 27 -1.71 -2.74 -12.10
C LEU A 27 -0.72 -3.76 -12.66
N MET A 28 -0.13 -4.59 -11.78
CA MET A 28 0.78 -5.66 -12.19
C MET A 28 0.08 -6.69 -13.07
N ALA A 29 -1.15 -7.12 -12.71
CA ALA A 29 -1.95 -8.02 -13.52
C ALA A 29 -2.34 -7.42 -14.88
N GLY A 30 -2.66 -6.12 -14.90
CA GLY A 30 -2.90 -5.39 -16.14
C GLY A 30 -1.63 -5.31 -17.00
N TYR A 31 -0.47 -5.08 -16.40
CA TYR A 31 0.81 -5.05 -17.10
C TYR A 31 1.18 -6.43 -17.69
N ASP A 32 1.00 -7.50 -16.92
CA ASP A 32 1.20 -8.88 -17.38
C ASP A 32 0.30 -9.17 -18.61
N TYR A 33 -0.96 -8.67 -18.61
CA TYR A 33 -1.86 -8.76 -19.76
C TYR A 33 -1.36 -8.01 -21.01
N PHE A 34 -0.70 -6.86 -20.84
CA PHE A 34 -0.12 -6.10 -21.97
C PHE A 34 1.21 -6.65 -22.50
N THR A 35 1.91 -7.46 -21.70
CA THR A 35 3.25 -7.98 -22.02
C THR A 35 3.25 -9.44 -22.45
N ASP A 36 2.06 -10.03 -22.64
CA ASP A 36 1.87 -11.47 -22.93
C ASP A 36 2.51 -12.39 -21.86
N GLU A 37 2.75 -11.88 -20.64
CA GLU A 37 3.20 -12.69 -19.51
C GLU A 37 2.02 -13.51 -18.95
N PRO A 38 2.20 -14.80 -18.66
CA PRO A 38 1.15 -15.60 -18.05
C PRO A 38 0.82 -15.08 -16.66
N PHE A 39 -0.45 -14.74 -16.43
CA PHE A 39 -0.91 -14.30 -15.13
C PHE A 39 -0.58 -15.35 -14.06
N SER A 40 0.22 -14.94 -13.07
CA SER A 40 0.63 -15.78 -11.96
C SER A 40 -0.05 -15.33 -10.68
N LEU A 41 -1.10 -16.06 -10.28
CA LEU A 41 -1.83 -15.82 -9.03
C LEU A 41 -0.91 -15.80 -7.78
N PRO A 42 0.12 -16.67 -7.66
CA PRO A 42 1.08 -16.58 -6.56
C PRO A 42 1.89 -15.27 -6.56
N LYS A 43 2.35 -14.82 -7.74
CA LYS A 43 3.08 -13.55 -7.93
C LYS A 43 2.20 -12.36 -7.55
N PHE A 44 0.93 -12.40 -7.93
CA PHE A 44 -0.06 -11.38 -7.57
C PHE A 44 -0.29 -11.31 -6.05
N LEU A 45 -0.58 -12.45 -5.40
CA LEU A 45 -0.84 -12.51 -3.96
C LEU A 45 0.41 -12.09 -3.16
N PHE A 46 1.59 -12.52 -3.58
CA PHE A 46 2.85 -12.12 -2.94
C PHE A 46 3.07 -10.62 -3.05
N ASN A 47 2.93 -10.03 -4.25
CA ASN A 47 3.09 -8.59 -4.44
C ASN A 47 2.03 -7.79 -3.66
N ALA A 48 0.76 -8.18 -3.72
CA ALA A 48 -0.32 -7.52 -2.99
C ALA A 48 -0.06 -7.53 -1.48
N PHE A 49 0.31 -8.68 -0.93
CA PHE A 49 0.58 -8.84 0.50
C PHE A 49 1.86 -8.11 0.92
N PHE A 50 2.96 -8.29 0.19
CA PHE A 50 4.24 -7.67 0.49
C PHE A 50 4.14 -6.14 0.44
N PHE A 51 3.62 -5.57 -0.67
CA PHE A 51 3.44 -4.13 -0.76
C PHE A 51 2.43 -3.60 0.25
N GLY A 52 1.33 -4.31 0.47
CA GLY A 52 0.32 -3.91 1.45
C GLY A 52 0.90 -3.83 2.87
N LEU A 53 1.74 -4.80 3.25
CA LEU A 53 2.39 -4.85 4.56
C LEU A 53 3.46 -3.77 4.70
N VAL A 54 4.33 -3.62 3.69
CA VAL A 54 5.36 -2.57 3.64
C VAL A 54 4.72 -1.19 3.71
N MET A 55 3.65 -0.93 2.96
CA MET A 55 2.96 0.36 3.00
C MET A 55 2.21 0.58 4.31
N SER A 56 1.55 -0.44 4.87
CA SER A 56 0.92 -0.30 6.19
C SER A 56 1.94 0.04 7.29
N TYR A 57 3.16 -0.50 7.19
CA TYR A 57 4.28 -0.16 8.07
C TYR A 57 4.86 1.23 7.78
N ALA A 58 5.07 1.60 6.51
CA ALA A 58 5.63 2.89 6.10
C ALA A 58 4.70 4.05 6.49
N PHE A 59 3.39 3.90 6.29
CA PHE A 59 2.38 4.87 6.69
C PHE A 59 2.02 4.81 8.18
N ARG A 60 2.88 4.20 9.01
CA ARG A 60 2.74 4.22 10.47
C ARG A 60 2.74 5.65 10.99
N TYR A 61 3.61 6.51 10.48
CA TYR A 61 3.74 7.88 10.95
C TYR A 61 3.26 8.84 9.87
N LYS A 62 2.11 9.49 10.10
CA LYS A 62 1.68 10.60 9.26
C LYS A 62 2.28 11.88 9.84
N ILE A 63 3.15 12.52 9.07
CA ILE A 63 3.62 13.87 9.38
C ILE A 63 2.50 14.81 8.94
N THR A 64 1.58 15.12 9.84
CA THR A 64 0.64 16.24 9.65
C THR A 64 1.44 17.52 9.87
N LYS A 65 1.71 18.27 8.78
CA LYS A 65 2.21 19.64 8.89
C LYS A 65 1.06 20.49 9.43
N ASN A 66 1.21 21.03 10.63
CA ASN A 66 0.23 21.94 11.20
C ASN A 66 0.14 23.16 10.27
N LYS A 67 -0.97 23.29 9.53
CA LYS A 67 -1.29 24.50 8.77
C LYS A 67 -1.87 25.48 9.79
N GLY A 68 -0.96 26.23 10.42
CA GLY A 68 -1.30 27.49 11.08
C GLY A 68 -1.64 28.55 10.06
#